data_AF-A0A3D2JRT6-F1
#
_entry.id   AF-A0A3D2JRT6-F1
#
_cell.length_a   1.000
_cell.length_b   1.000
_cell.length_c   1.000
_cell.angle_alpha   90.00
_cell.angle_beta   90.00
_cell.angle_gamma   90.00
#
_symmetry.space_group_name_H-M   'P 1'
#
loop_
_entity.id
_entity.type
_entity.pdbx_description
1 polymer ?
#
loop_
_entity_poly.entity_id
_entity_poly.type
_entity_poly.pdbx_seq_one_letter_code
_entity_poly.pdbx_strand_id
1 'polypeptide(L)' 'QILSRRTKNNPVLIGEPGVGKTAIVEALAQRIQQNNVPGTLKNKRLVSLDMGSLVAGTKYRG' A
#
# COMPACT_ATOMS: atom_id res chain seq x y z
N GLN A 1 -2.33 5.25 -12.15
CA GLN A 1 -3.49 6.13 -12.43
C GLN A 1 -4.61 6.00 -11.39
N ILE A 2 -4.90 4.83 -10.78
CA ILE A 2 -5.99 4.66 -9.79
C ILE A 2 -5.82 5.54 -8.54
N LEU A 3 -4.65 5.51 -7.90
CA LEU A 3 -4.36 6.35 -6.72
C LEU A 3 -4.45 7.86 -6.97
N SER A 4 -4.39 8.29 -8.24
CA SER A 4 -4.47 9.69 -8.65
C SER A 4 -5.88 10.13 -9.03
N ARG A 5 -6.89 9.25 -8.93
CA ARG A 5 -8.29 9.58 -9.28
C ARG A 5 -8.95 10.42 -8.18
N ARG A 6 -9.98 11.19 -8.55
CA ARG A 6 -10.82 11.93 -7.58
C ARG A 6 -11.77 11.02 -6.79
N THR A 7 -12.27 9.95 -7.40
CA THR A 7 -13.18 8.97 -6.79
C THR A 7 -12.67 7.55 -7.05
N LYS A 8 -13.04 6.59 -6.18
CA LYS A 8 -12.57 5.19 -6.24
C LYS A 8 -11.04 5.09 -6.39
N ASN A 9 -10.33 5.85 -5.55
CA ASN A 9 -8.86 5.98 -5.57
C ASN A 9 -8.13 4.96 -4.68
N ASN A 10 -8.86 4.01 -4.08
CA ASN A 10 -8.31 2.95 -3.25
C ASN A 10 -8.20 1.65 -4.06
N PRO A 11 -7.01 1.30 -4.60
CA PRO A 11 -6.83 0.06 -5.32
C PRO A 11 -6.89 -1.15 -4.38
N VAL A 12 -7.45 -2.25 -4.86
CA VAL A 12 -7.43 -3.56 -4.19
C VAL A 12 -6.79 -4.55 -5.15
N LEU A 13 -5.74 -5.26 -4.69
CA LEU A 13 -5.06 -6.28 -5.48
C LEU A 13 -5.70 -7.64 -5.21
N ILE A 14 -6.25 -8.26 -6.26
CA ILE A 14 -6.94 -9.56 -6.20
C ILE A 14 -6.17 -10.57 -7.06
N GLY A 15 -6.11 -11.83 -6.62
CA GLY A 15 -5.39 -12.92 -7.30
C GLY A 15 -5.14 -14.11 -6.38
N GLU A 16 -4.49 -15.15 -6.88
CA GLU A 16 -4.12 -16.32 -6.08
C GLU A 16 -2.98 -16.00 -5.09
N PRO A 17 -2.74 -16.83 -4.07
CA PRO A 17 -1.55 -16.74 -3.25
C PRO A 17 -0.27 -16.89 -4.10
N GLY A 18 0.79 -16.16 -3.76
CA GLY A 18 2.09 -16.29 -4.45
C GLY A 18 2.23 -15.52 -5.76
N VAL A 19 1.17 -14.93 -6.32
CA VAL A 19 1.22 -14.17 -7.60
C VAL A 19 1.97 -12.83 -7.53
N GLY A 20 2.61 -12.51 -6.40
CA GLY A 20 3.44 -11.31 -6.26
C GLY A 20 2.69 -10.02 -5.94
N LYS A 21 1.48 -10.09 -5.34
CA LYS A 21 0.72 -8.87 -4.95
C LYS A 21 1.53 -7.94 -4.05
N THR A 22 2.30 -8.49 -3.12
CA THR A 22 3.20 -7.74 -2.24
C THR A 22 4.33 -7.09 -3.03
N ALA A 23 4.93 -7.82 -3.97
CA ALA A 23 6.01 -7.30 -4.83
C ALA A 23 5.57 -6.10 -5.67
N ILE A 24 4.30 -6.03 -6.09
CA ILE A 24 3.74 -4.85 -6.77
C ILE A 24 3.82 -3.61 -5.88
N VAL A 25 3.48 -3.75 -4.59
CA VAL A 25 3.49 -2.63 -3.63
C VAL A 25 4.92 -2.21 -3.29
N GLU A 26 5.83 -3.16 -3.14
CA GLU A 26 7.26 -2.90 -2.90
C GLU A 26 7.91 -2.18 -4.10
N ALA A 27 7.62 -2.63 -5.32
CA ALA A 27 8.08 -1.95 -6.53
C ALA A 27 7.52 -0.52 -6.64
N LEU A 28 6.27 -0.29 -6.20
CA LEU A 28 5.72 1.06 -6.11
C LEU A 28 6.50 1.92 -5.11
N ALA A 29 6.85 1.39 -3.93
CA ALA A 29 7.66 2.12 -2.94
C ALA A 29 9.03 2.51 -3.52
N GLN A 30 9.70 1.59 -4.22
CA GLN A 30 10.98 1.87 -4.89
C GLN A 30 10.82 2.99 -5.95
N ARG A 31 9.75 2.96 -6.74
CA ARG A 31 9.49 4.00 -7.75
C ARG A 31 9.22 5.37 -7.13
N ILE A 32 8.51 5.42 -5.99
CA ILE A 32 8.30 6.66 -5.25
C ILE A 32 9.65 7.23 -4.77
N GLN A 33 10.52 6.38 -4.20
CA GLN A 33 11.86 6.78 -3.76
C GLN A 33 12.74 7.31 -4.91
N GLN A 34 12.64 6.69 -6.09
CA GLN A 34 13.34 7.10 -7.31
C GLN A 34 12.73 8.32 -8.01
N ASN A 35 11.66 8.92 -7.45
CA ASN A 35 10.87 9.98 -8.08
C ASN A 35 10.27 9.60 -9.44
N ASN A 36 10.20 8.30 -9.76
CA ASN A 36 9.65 7.75 -10.99
C ASN A 36 8.14 7.45 -10.83
N VAL A 37 7.38 8.48 -10.44
CA VAL A 37 5.93 8.43 -10.24
C VAL A 37 5.28 9.76 -10.66
N PRO A 38 3.96 9.78 -10.95
CA PRO A 38 3.22 11.01 -11.21
C PRO A 38 3.36 12.00 -10.04
N GLY A 39 3.27 13.30 -10.33
CA GLY A 39 3.42 14.37 -9.33
C GLY A 39 2.52 14.21 -8.10
N THR A 40 1.34 13.61 -8.27
CA THR A 40 0.39 13.33 -7.16
C THR A 40 0.95 12.36 -6.11
N LEU A 41 1.89 11.48 -6.51
CA LEU A 41 2.50 10.45 -5.66
C LEU A 41 3.94 10.78 -5.26
N LYS A 42 4.54 11.85 -5.82
CA LYS A 42 5.87 12.30 -5.41
C LYS A 42 5.85 12.74 -3.94
N ASN A 43 6.93 12.46 -3.23
CA ASN A 43 7.11 12.80 -1.81
C ASN A 43 6.00 12.25 -0.88
N LYS A 44 5.28 11.20 -1.31
CA LYS A 44 4.32 10.49 -0.46
C LYS A 44 5.01 9.33 0.23
N ARG A 45 4.64 9.06 1.49
CA ARG A 45 5.16 7.90 2.24
C ARG A 45 4.23 6.70 2.03
N LEU A 46 4.80 5.56 1.69
CA LEU A 46 4.10 4.28 1.67
C LEU A 46 4.26 3.62 3.04
N VAL A 47 3.15 3.15 3.62
CA VAL A 47 3.13 2.51 4.95
C VAL A 47 2.44 1.16 4.81
N SER A 48 3.06 0.12 5.38
CA SER A 48 2.43 -1.19 5.53
C SER A 48 1.78 -1.28 6.91
N LEU A 49 0.57 -1.83 6.95
CA LEU A 49 -0.14 -2.13 8.19
C LEU A 49 -0.19 -3.63 8.37
N ASP A 50 0.46 -4.14 9.41
CA ASP A 50 0.36 -5.53 9.81
C ASP A 50 -0.77 -5.72 10.83
N MET A 51 -1.80 -6.45 10.42
CA MET A 51 -2.94 -6.76 11.27
C MET A 51 -2.57 -7.69 12.44
N GLY A 52 -1.56 -8.55 12.28
CA GLY A 52 -1.10 -9.44 13.35
C GLY A 52 -0.53 -8.64 14.54
N SER A 53 0.34 -7.67 14.23
CA SER A 53 0.89 -6.73 15.21
C SER A 53 -0.19 -5.88 15.90
N LEU A 54 -1.22 -5.46 15.15
CA LEU A 54 -2.32 -4.69 15.75
C LEU A 54 -3.15 -5.52 16.73
N VAL A 55 -3.41 -6.80 16.42
CA VAL A 55 -4.23 -7.68 17.26
C VAL A 55 -3.49 -8.15 18.51
N ALA A 56 -2.16 -8.33 18.43
CA ALA A 56 -1.36 -8.84 19.54
C ALA A 56 -1.43 -7.97 20.82
N GLY A 57 -1.69 -6.67 20.68
CA GLY A 57 -1.82 -5.72 21.79
C GLY A 57 -3.26 -5.46 22.26
N THR A 58 -4.29 -5.86 21.50
CA THR A 58 -5.69 -5.47 21.76
C THR A 58 -6.42 -6.41 22.73
N LYS A 59 -5.70 -7.03 23.66
CA LYS A 59 -6.24 -8.07 24.55
C LYS A 59 -7.28 -7.57 25.55
N TYR A 60 -7.25 -6.27 25.86
CA TYR A 60 -8.27 -5.60 26.66
C TYR A 60 -9.04 -4.64 25.77
N ARG A 61 -10.31 -4.95 25.55
CA ARG A 61 -11.30 -3.90 25.33
C ARG A 61 -11.51 -3.20 26.69
N GLY A 62 -12.02 -1.98 26.66
CA GLY A 62 -12.88 -1.59 27.78
C GLY A 62 -13.92 -2.68 28.01
#